data_AF-A0A6N8HCB6-F1
#
_entry.id   AF-A0A6N8HCB6-F1
#
_cell.length_a   1.000
_cell.length_b   1.000
_cell.length_c   1.000
_cell.angle_alpha   90.00
_cell.angle_beta   90.00
_cell.angle_gamma   90.00
#
_symmetry.space_group_name_H-M   'P 1'
#
loop_
_entity.id
_entity.type
_entity.pdbx_description
1 polymer ?
#
loop_
_entity_poly.entity_id
_entity_poly.type
_entity_poly.pdbx_seq_one_letter_code
_entity_poly.pdbx_strand_id
1 'polypeptide(L)'
;MDPAAYQTASDWLLQSKSIKLFGMGASGLVASDLCDKLLRIGKNAIFNFNSHVQLSYSATLTKDDTAVFISNTGKTQEILQALRLCRPAGAIPLALPITASPR
;
A
#
# COMPACT_ATOMS: atom_id res chain seq x y z
N MET A 1 -13.26 -7.96 -11.22
CA MET A 1 -12.09 -7.05 -11.15
C MET A 1 -11.33 -7.18 -12.45
N ASP A 2 -10.77 -6.09 -12.95
CA ASP A 2 -10.10 -6.01 -14.26
C ASP A 2 -8.75 -6.75 -14.24
N PRO A 3 -8.55 -7.79 -15.07
CA PRO A 3 -7.27 -8.50 -15.18
C PRO A 3 -6.09 -7.57 -15.50
N ALA A 4 -6.32 -6.50 -16.27
CA ALA A 4 -5.28 -5.54 -16.62
C ALA A 4 -4.79 -4.75 -15.40
N ALA A 5 -5.71 -4.42 -14.48
CA ALA A 5 -5.37 -3.73 -13.23
C ALA A 5 -4.50 -4.60 -12.30
N TYR A 6 -4.77 -5.91 -12.24
CA TYR A 6 -3.93 -6.84 -11.47
C TYR A 6 -2.54 -7.01 -12.06
N GLN A 7 -2.44 -7.11 -13.39
CA GLN A 7 -1.15 -7.23 -14.05
C GLN A 7 -0.30 -5.97 -13.79
N THR A 8 -0.90 -4.80 -13.98
CA THR A 8 -0.23 -3.52 -13.72
C THR A 8 0.24 -3.41 -12.26
N ALA A 9 -0.62 -3.79 -11.30
CA ALA A 9 -0.28 -3.79 -9.89
C ALA A 9 0.87 -4.75 -9.56
N SER A 10 0.84 -5.97 -10.13
CA SER A 10 1.92 -6.94 -10.01
C SER A 10 3.23 -6.40 -10.57
N ASP A 11 3.20 -5.79 -11.74
CA ASP A 11 4.39 -5.24 -12.40
C ASP A 11 5.03 -4.13 -11.57
N TRP A 12 4.22 -3.24 -10.99
CA TRP A 12 4.72 -2.21 -10.05
C TRP A 12 5.37 -2.83 -8.80
N LEU A 13 4.72 -3.80 -8.16
CA LEU A 13 5.28 -4.49 -7.00
C LEU A 13 6.58 -5.24 -7.34
N LEU A 14 6.68 -5.79 -8.56
CA LEU A 14 7.85 -6.50 -9.03
C LEU A 14 9.03 -5.57 -9.32
N GLN A 15 8.78 -4.38 -9.89
CA GLN A 15 9.80 -3.39 -10.25
C GLN A 15 10.24 -2.51 -9.08
N SER A 16 9.45 -2.44 -8.01
CA SER A 16 9.72 -1.59 -6.85
C SER A 16 10.98 -1.97 -6.08
N LYS A 17 11.75 -0.97 -5.65
CA LYS A 17 12.88 -1.12 -4.72
C LYS A 17 12.40 -1.43 -3.30
N SER A 18 11.33 -0.78 -2.87
CA SER A 18 10.65 -1.11 -1.61
C SER A 18 9.14 -0.96 -1.73
N ILE A 19 8.40 -1.71 -0.93
CA ILE A 19 6.94 -1.73 -0.90
C ILE A 19 6.51 -1.29 0.49
N LYS A 20 5.85 -0.13 0.60
CA LYS A 20 5.32 0.39 1.86
C LYS A 20 3.83 0.12 1.93
N LEU A 21 3.40 -0.59 2.96
CA LEU A 21 2.01 -0.99 3.15
C LEU A 21 1.34 -0.07 4.19
N PHE A 22 0.09 0.27 3.92
CA PHE A 22 -0.71 1.17 4.74
C PHE A 22 -2.08 0.55 5.01
N GLY A 23 -2.48 0.54 6.27
CA GLY A 23 -3.74 -0.08 6.68
C GLY A 23 -4.02 0.15 8.15
N MET A 24 -5.29 0.41 8.49
CA MET A 24 -5.75 0.62 9.87
C MET A 24 -6.79 -0.42 10.28
N GLY A 25 -6.77 -0.83 11.54
CA GLY A 25 -7.70 -1.82 12.10
C GLY A 25 -7.60 -3.16 11.38
N ALA A 26 -8.74 -3.73 10.98
CA ALA A 26 -8.78 -5.00 10.22
C ALA A 26 -7.98 -4.93 8.91
N SER A 27 -7.95 -3.77 8.25
CA SER A 27 -7.12 -3.52 7.06
C SER A 27 -5.62 -3.67 7.35
N GLY A 28 -5.20 -3.36 8.58
CA GLY A 28 -3.82 -3.56 9.02
C GLY A 28 -3.44 -5.03 9.13
N LEU A 29 -4.39 -5.91 9.49
CA LEU A 29 -4.14 -7.36 9.50
C LEU A 29 -3.90 -7.88 8.07
N VAL A 30 -4.69 -7.43 7.10
CA VAL A 30 -4.51 -7.75 5.67
C VAL A 30 -3.18 -7.20 5.16
N ALA A 31 -2.82 -5.97 5.56
CA ALA A 31 -1.54 -5.36 5.21
C ALA A 31 -0.34 -6.14 5.77
N SER A 32 -0.43 -6.61 7.01
CA SER A 32 0.60 -7.44 7.65
C SER A 32 0.76 -8.78 6.93
N ASP A 33 -0.34 -9.48 6.64
CA ASP A 33 -0.32 -10.74 5.90
C ASP A 33 0.27 -10.57 4.48
N LEU A 34 -0.09 -9.49 3.78
CA LEU A 34 0.51 -9.16 2.49
C LEU A 34 2.01 -8.85 2.62
N CYS A 35 2.44 -8.17 3.69
CA CYS A 35 3.84 -7.92 3.98
C CYS A 35 4.62 -9.23 4.07
N ASP A 36 4.13 -10.19 4.85
CA ASP A 36 4.77 -11.48 5.04
C ASP A 36 4.85 -12.28 3.73
N LYS A 37 3.80 -12.22 2.91
CA LYS A 37 3.76 -12.86 1.58
C LYS A 37 4.77 -12.25 0.61
N LEU A 38 4.89 -10.92 0.60
CA LEU A 38 5.86 -10.21 -0.23
C LEU A 38 7.30 -10.50 0.21
N LEU A 39 7.56 -10.52 1.51
CA LEU A 39 8.86 -10.90 2.08
C LEU A 39 9.22 -12.35 1.69
N ARG A 40 8.26 -13.27 1.72
CA ARG A 40 8.47 -14.68 1.33
C ARG A 40 8.93 -14.86 -0.12
N ILE A 41 8.55 -13.96 -1.02
CA ILE A 41 8.98 -13.96 -2.43
C ILE A 41 10.18 -13.04 -2.69
N GLY A 42 10.88 -12.60 -1.63
CA GLY A 42 12.10 -11.81 -1.72
C GLY A 42 11.88 -10.32 -2.00
N LYS A 43 10.67 -9.80 -1.82
CA LYS A 43 10.40 -8.37 -1.95
C LYS A 43 10.64 -7.64 -0.64
N ASN A 44 11.21 -6.44 -0.75
CA ASN A 44 11.43 -5.55 0.39
C ASN A 44 10.11 -4.85 0.78
N ALA A 45 9.27 -5.55 1.55
CA ALA A 45 7.99 -5.03 2.02
C ALA A 45 8.07 -4.60 3.49
N ILE A 46 7.42 -3.49 3.83
CA ILE A 46 7.43 -2.91 5.17
C ILE A 46 6.01 -2.50 5.56
N PHE A 47 5.59 -2.95 6.75
CA PHE A 47 4.33 -2.58 7.39
C PHE A 47 4.55 -2.30 8.88
N ASN A 48 3.75 -1.40 9.45
CA ASN A 48 3.71 -1.17 10.89
C ASN A 48 2.27 -0.81 11.31
N PHE A 49 1.79 -1.31 12.45
CA PHE A 49 0.44 -1.00 12.93
C PHE A 49 0.27 0.43 13.47
N ASN A 50 1.36 1.13 13.76
CA ASN A 50 1.35 2.51 14.22
C ASN A 50 1.18 3.48 13.04
N SER A 51 0.08 4.24 13.06
CA SER A 51 -0.25 5.22 12.02
C SER A 51 0.79 6.33 11.86
N HIS A 52 1.44 6.77 12.94
CA HIS A 52 2.50 7.79 12.88
C HIS A 52 3.72 7.25 12.13
N VAL A 53 4.07 5.99 12.35
CA VAL A 53 5.17 5.34 11.63
C VAL A 53 4.82 5.19 10.14
N GLN A 54 3.59 4.79 9.82
CA GLN A 54 3.10 4.77 8.44
C GLN A 54 3.19 6.16 7.79
N LEU A 55 2.78 7.22 8.48
CA LEU A 55 2.91 8.60 7.99
C LEU A 55 4.37 8.98 7.72
N SER A 56 5.31 8.59 8.59
CA SER A 56 6.74 8.78 8.31
C SER A 56 7.17 8.08 7.02
N TYR A 57 6.72 6.85 6.76
CA TYR A 57 7.00 6.16 5.49
C TYR A 57 6.48 6.93 4.28
N SER A 58 5.26 7.46 4.36
CA SER A 58 4.65 8.20 3.25
C SER A 58 5.45 9.43 2.84
N ALA A 59 6.09 10.11 3.79
CA ALA A 59 6.90 11.30 3.54
C ALA A 59 8.28 11.00 2.95
N THR A 60 8.77 9.75 3.07
CA THR A 60 10.11 9.34 2.63
C THR A 60 10.11 8.50 1.36
N LEU A 61 8.94 8.25 0.77
CA LEU A 61 8.83 7.50 -0.48
C LEU A 61 9.55 8.23 -1.61
N THR A 62 10.04 7.44 -2.55
CA THR A 62 10.64 7.91 -3.80
C THR A 62 9.91 7.31 -4.99
N LYS A 63 10.26 7.75 -6.20
CA LYS A 63 9.75 7.18 -7.46
C LYS A 63 10.09 5.70 -7.65
N ASP A 64 11.08 5.19 -6.92
CA ASP A 64 11.51 3.79 -6.99
C ASP A 64 10.74 2.91 -5.99
N ASP A 65 9.80 3.47 -5.23
CA ASP A 65 9.01 2.79 -4.21
C ASP A 65 7.53 2.70 -4.60
N THR A 66 6.85 1.67 -4.08
CA THR A 66 5.42 1.43 -4.29
C THR A 66 4.69 1.54 -2.96
N ALA A 67 3.63 2.34 -2.94
CA ALA A 67 2.77 2.50 -1.78
C ALA A 67 1.46 1.73 -1.97
N VAL A 68 1.17 0.79 -1.08
CA VAL A 68 -0.04 -0.04 -1.13
C VAL A 68 -0.95 0.33 0.02
N PHE A 69 -2.10 0.91 -0.30
CA PHE A 69 -3.11 1.35 0.66
C PHE A 69 -4.26 0.34 0.71
N ILE A 70 -4.52 -0.19 1.89
CA ILE A 70 -5.60 -1.14 2.14
C ILE A 70 -6.64 -0.44 3.02
N SER A 71 -7.82 -0.17 2.47
CA SER A 71 -8.92 0.50 3.17
C SER A 71 -10.27 0.04 2.65
N ASN A 72 -11.20 -0.26 3.56
CA ASN A 72 -12.51 -0.80 3.18
C ASN A 72 -13.44 0.30 2.67
N THR A 73 -13.45 1.41 3.38
CA THR A 73 -14.39 2.50 3.14
C THR A 73 -13.79 3.59 2.26
N GLY A 74 -12.46 3.60 2.08
CA GLY A 74 -11.73 4.69 1.44
C GLY A 74 -11.81 6.03 2.20
N LYS A 75 -12.35 6.03 3.43
CA LYS A 75 -12.60 7.23 4.25
C LYS A 75 -11.74 7.29 5.51
N THR A 76 -10.82 6.33 5.68
CA THR A 76 -9.90 6.30 6.82
C THR A 76 -8.96 7.51 6.75
N GLN A 77 -9.07 8.42 7.73
CA GLN A 77 -8.38 9.73 7.67
C GLN A 77 -6.87 9.58 7.62
N GLU A 78 -6.30 8.64 8.38
CA GLU A 78 -4.86 8.36 8.41
C GLU A 78 -4.36 7.89 7.04
N ILE A 79 -5.14 7.04 6.37
CA ILE A 79 -4.83 6.55 5.02
C ILE A 79 -4.91 7.68 3.99
N LEU A 80 -5.94 8.52 4.09
CA LEU A 80 -6.09 9.68 3.21
C LEU A 80 -4.95 10.70 3.42
N GLN A 81 -4.50 10.88 4.65
CA GLN A 81 -3.37 11.74 4.98
C GLN A 81 -2.06 11.18 4.41
N ALA A 82 -1.77 9.89 4.62
CA ALA A 82 -0.61 9.23 4.04
C ALA A 82 -0.63 9.30 2.50
N LEU A 83 -1.78 9.05 1.87
CA LEU A 83 -1.94 9.15 0.42
C LEU A 83 -1.61 10.56 -0.11
N ARG A 84 -2.00 11.62 0.61
CA ARG A 84 -1.67 13.01 0.23
C ARG A 84 -0.17 13.28 0.28
N LEU A 85 0.53 12.70 1.25
CA LEU A 85 1.98 12.85 1.40
C LEU A 85 2.77 12.07 0.34
N CYS A 86 2.21 11.01 -0.26
CA CYS A 86 2.85 10.27 -1.34
C CYS A 86 2.78 10.97 -2.71
N ARG A 87 1.76 11.80 -2.96
CA ARG A 87 1.53 12.43 -4.28
C ARG A 87 2.71 13.26 -4.83
N PRO A 88 3.47 14.02 -4.03
CA PRO A 88 4.63 14.75 -4.52
C PRO A 88 5.83 13.85 -4.86
N ALA A 89 5.87 12.63 -4.32
CA ALA A 89 7.03 11.74 -4.38
C ALA A 89 7.10 10.86 -5.64
N GLY A 90 6.08 10.88 -6.50
CA GLY A 90 6.00 10.03 -7.69
C GLY A 90 5.75 8.54 -7.40
N ALA A 91 5.48 8.19 -6.15
CA ALA A 91 5.13 6.83 -5.76
C ALA A 91 3.77 6.44 -6.35
N ILE A 92 3.67 5.19 -6.83
CA ILE A 92 2.46 4.71 -7.48
C ILE A 92 1.48 4.22 -6.40
N PRO A 93 0.32 4.87 -6.21
CA PRO A 93 -0.62 4.48 -5.18
C PRO A 93 -1.49 3.32 -5.69
N LEU A 94 -1.32 2.14 -5.10
CA LEU A 94 -2.25 1.02 -5.31
C LEU A 94 -3.25 0.98 -4.15
N ALA A 95 -4.54 1.18 -4.45
CA ALA A 95 -5.61 1.03 -3.48
C ALA A 95 -6.27 -0.35 -3.61
N LEU A 96 -6.19 -1.17 -2.56
CA LEU A 96 -6.90 -2.44 -2.48
C LEU A 96 -8.13 -2.27 -1.57
N PRO A 97 -9.36 -2.34 -2.11
CA PRO A 97 -10.56 -2.39 -1.28
C PRO A 97 -10.65 -3.75 -0.58
N ILE A 98 -10.97 -3.73 0.71
CA ILE A 98 -11.13 -4.94 1.55
C ILE A 98 -12.47 -5.62 1.27
N THR A 99 -13.42 -4.90 0.66
CA THR A 99 -14.64 -5.47 0.11
C THR A 99 -14.45 -5.67 -1.38
N ALA A 100 -14.56 -6.92 -1.85
CA ALA A 100 -14.78 -7.23 -3.25
C ALA A 100 -16.20 -6.80 -3.60
N SER A 101 -16.45 -5.50 -3.74
CA SER A 101 -17.70 -4.98 -4.27
C SER A 101 -17.39 -4.20 -5.53
N PRO A 102 -17.88 -4.64 -6.70
CA PRO A 102 -17.66 -3.95 -7.95
C PRO A 102 -18.48 -2.66 -7.93
N ARG A 103 -17.82 -1.52 -8.11
CA ARG A 103 -18.44 -0.34 -8.69
C ARG A 103 -17.51 0.22 -9.74
#